data_AF-A0A7J2JZE4-F1
#
_entry.id   AF-A0A7J2JZE4-F1
#
_cell.length_a   1.000
_cell.length_b   1.000
_cell.length_c   1.000
_cell.angle_alpha   90.00
_cell.angle_beta   90.00
_cell.angle_gamma   90.00
#
_symmetry.space_group_name_H-M   'P 1'
#
loop_
_entity.id
_entity.type
_entity.pdbx_description
1 polymer ?
#
loop_
_entity_poly.entity_id
_entity_poly.type
_entity_poly.pdbx_seq_one_letter_code
_entity_poly.pdbx_strand_id
1 'polypeptide(L)'
;MRGSSTALLSAILLLALAQGAMVHLIPQASAAPSCGPSADHAMSIPVPVGNVTTHHGDLVVSGSDKLVIRNVDFTLYGSIVAMDHAQVIIDNAILTLCEVDGEMGNITIRDHAYIEVINSTITGERTFYLYLLGDSRALFQGATFENSHEFYGAAEVTVQNSRLVWVDCYGSVDVSINNTIVEFELSATDNAYVLIRNSEVGSVYLGPLRAQGGATIEAYDCTVFFKADCRDNATLMLYNVSSPSVELIPPSPGEVGKARIYVGWHLNVSVFLSGQPISGAEVKVYFGNGSLAGEGLTGPNGSLDMLLLERVLYLKDHSVMEDPLRDYIVRASHEGLEGEAQVVLDDNKEVHVDLLSTLTVRCLDGDGEAVGGVKVVLKPLGAERLTDDEGKAYFTLLEAGSYELTAYYMGVRVAGPEAIEITDVSTYDVELSCSIYDLVVLVLSAGGEPIGGARVKLMFVNGTPIYESLTDPSGRVEFENLPAASYKLAVEARGYKGAERTIKL
;
A
#
# COMPACT_ATOMS: atom_id res chain seq x y z
N MET A 1 -27.20 -42.08 -17.95
CA MET A 1 -27.81 -42.39 -19.27
C MET A 1 -28.68 -41.20 -19.64
N ARG A 2 -28.50 -40.35 -20.65
CA ARG A 2 -27.62 -40.10 -21.81
C ARG A 2 -27.49 -38.55 -21.86
N GLY A 3 -26.44 -37.83 -22.25
CA GLY A 3 -25.29 -38.14 -23.09
C GLY A 3 -25.50 -37.73 -24.56
N SER A 4 -25.18 -36.48 -24.93
CA SER A 4 -24.63 -36.03 -26.24
C SER A 4 -24.33 -34.51 -26.12
N SER A 5 -23.13 -33.93 -26.14
CA SER A 5 -21.89 -34.09 -26.93
C SER A 5 -22.02 -33.75 -28.42
N THR A 6 -20.94 -33.13 -28.94
CA THR A 6 -20.58 -32.73 -30.32
C THR A 6 -20.92 -31.26 -30.68
N ALA A 7 -20.03 -30.43 -31.24
CA ALA A 7 -18.68 -30.63 -31.79
C ALA A 7 -17.84 -29.32 -31.76
N LEU A 8 -16.55 -29.46 -31.44
CA LEU A 8 -15.44 -28.58 -31.83
C LEU A 8 -15.06 -28.85 -33.30
N LEU A 9 -14.56 -27.82 -34.01
CA LEU A 9 -13.47 -27.82 -35.03
C LEU A 9 -13.57 -26.46 -35.80
N SER A 10 -12.56 -25.70 -36.20
CA SER A 10 -11.16 -25.90 -36.66
C SER A 10 -10.49 -24.50 -36.71
N ALA A 11 -9.21 -24.23 -36.91
CA ALA A 11 -8.08 -25.01 -37.40
C ALA A 11 -6.76 -24.35 -36.90
N ILE A 12 -5.80 -25.19 -36.50
CA ILE A 12 -4.38 -24.85 -36.37
C ILE A 12 -3.69 -25.44 -37.59
N LEU A 13 -2.92 -24.63 -38.31
CA LEU A 13 -2.12 -25.05 -39.45
C LEU A 13 -0.67 -25.30 -38.97
N LEU A 14 -0.30 -26.58 -38.83
CA LEU A 14 1.08 -27.05 -38.78
C LEU A 14 1.34 -27.85 -40.06
N LEU A 15 2.36 -27.47 -40.83
CA LEU A 15 2.91 -28.30 -41.90
C LEU A 15 4.35 -28.69 -41.55
N ALA A 16 4.61 -29.99 -41.56
CA ALA A 16 5.93 -30.60 -41.61
C ALA A 16 5.82 -31.84 -42.52
N LEU A 17 6.67 -32.00 -43.55
CA LEU A 17 7.83 -32.92 -43.68
C LEU A 17 7.90 -33.25 -45.20
N ALA A 18 8.96 -33.69 -45.88
CA ALA A 18 10.38 -33.92 -45.62
C ALA A 18 11.09 -34.22 -46.98
N GLN A 19 12.42 -34.02 -46.98
CA GLN A 19 13.52 -34.79 -47.61
C GLN A 19 13.61 -35.11 -49.13
N GLY A 20 14.85 -34.94 -49.62
CA GLY A 20 15.45 -35.55 -50.82
C GLY A 20 16.74 -34.78 -51.21
N ALA A 21 17.85 -34.98 -50.50
CA ALA A 21 18.96 -35.92 -50.78
C ALA A 21 19.97 -35.48 -51.87
N MET A 22 21.23 -35.27 -51.41
CA MET A 22 22.52 -35.72 -52.00
C MET A 22 23.01 -35.07 -53.34
N VAL A 23 24.30 -34.75 -53.62
CA VAL A 23 25.64 -35.24 -53.23
C VAL A 23 26.74 -34.16 -53.45
N HIS A 24 27.81 -34.25 -52.65
CA HIS A 24 29.23 -33.82 -52.78
C HIS A 24 29.78 -33.21 -54.09
N LEU A 25 30.76 -32.29 -53.96
CA LEU A 25 32.19 -32.59 -54.14
C LEU A 25 33.11 -31.46 -53.62
N ILE A 26 34.08 -31.83 -52.78
CA ILE A 26 35.33 -31.14 -52.38
C ILE A 26 36.45 -31.99 -53.03
N PRO A 27 37.55 -31.45 -53.59
CA PRO A 27 38.80 -31.14 -52.84
C PRO A 27 39.65 -30.00 -53.50
N GLN A 28 40.75 -29.46 -52.99
CA GLN A 28 41.68 -29.78 -51.89
C GLN A 28 42.58 -28.55 -51.59
N ALA A 29 43.37 -28.68 -50.52
CA ALA A 29 44.24 -27.72 -49.84
C ALA A 29 45.60 -27.38 -50.48
N SER A 30 46.26 -26.34 -49.96
CA SER A 30 47.69 -26.24 -49.55
C SER A 30 48.01 -24.75 -49.23
N ALA A 31 48.95 -24.32 -48.39
CA ALA A 31 49.78 -24.86 -47.32
C ALA A 31 50.35 -23.63 -46.56
N ALA A 32 50.80 -23.83 -45.31
CA ALA A 32 51.54 -22.85 -44.51
C ALA A 32 52.99 -22.66 -45.00
N PRO A 33 53.72 -21.67 -44.47
CA PRO A 33 54.78 -21.96 -43.48
C PRO A 33 54.86 -20.86 -42.40
N SER A 34 55.57 -20.92 -41.27
CA SER A 34 56.36 -21.92 -40.54
C SER A 34 56.72 -21.28 -39.18
N CYS A 35 56.97 -22.11 -38.17
CA CYS A 35 57.35 -21.75 -36.80
C CYS A 35 58.87 -21.47 -36.64
N GLY A 36 59.26 -20.69 -35.62
CA GLY A 36 60.62 -20.65 -35.06
C GLY A 36 60.84 -19.52 -34.03
N PRO A 37 61.65 -19.71 -32.97
CA PRO A 37 61.23 -19.43 -31.58
C PRO A 37 62.13 -18.48 -30.74
N SER A 38 61.80 -18.37 -29.44
CA SER A 38 62.54 -17.79 -28.28
C SER A 38 62.34 -16.28 -28.02
N ALA A 39 62.24 -15.77 -26.79
CA ALA A 39 62.65 -16.29 -25.49
C ALA A 39 61.79 -15.73 -24.34
N ASP A 40 61.59 -16.58 -23.32
CA ASP A 40 61.51 -16.29 -21.88
C ASP A 40 60.87 -14.98 -21.39
N HIS A 41 59.59 -15.08 -20.99
CA HIS A 41 59.16 -14.48 -19.72
C HIS A 41 58.44 -15.55 -18.91
N ALA A 42 58.97 -15.78 -17.70
CA ALA A 42 58.58 -16.84 -16.80
C ALA A 42 57.06 -16.88 -16.55
N MET A 43 56.43 -17.99 -16.93
CA MET A 43 55.15 -18.39 -16.35
C MET A 43 55.41 -18.71 -14.87
N SER A 44 54.85 -17.90 -13.98
CA SER A 44 54.71 -18.28 -12.58
C SER A 44 53.73 -19.44 -12.50
N ILE A 45 54.24 -20.57 -12.02
CA ILE A 45 53.46 -21.72 -11.57
C ILE A 45 52.55 -21.23 -10.43
N PRO A 46 51.27 -21.66 -10.32
CA PRO A 46 50.51 -21.45 -9.09
C PRO A 46 51.20 -22.27 -7.99
N VAL A 47 52.04 -21.60 -7.21
CA VAL A 47 52.57 -22.17 -5.97
C VAL A 47 51.38 -22.27 -5.01
N PRO A 48 51.16 -23.41 -4.33
CA PRO A 48 50.22 -23.48 -3.22
C PRO A 48 50.71 -22.48 -2.17
N VAL A 49 50.01 -21.35 -2.03
CA VAL A 49 50.41 -20.27 -1.11
C VAL A 49 50.19 -20.78 0.31
N GLY A 50 51.27 -20.77 1.09
CA GLY A 50 51.22 -21.04 2.53
C GLY A 50 50.42 -19.97 3.28
N ASN A 51 50.46 -20.03 4.62
CA ASN A 51 49.89 -19.02 5.51
C ASN A 51 50.68 -17.69 5.39
N VAL A 52 50.52 -16.98 4.28
CA VAL A 52 51.05 -15.61 4.12
C VAL A 52 50.11 -14.69 4.89
N THR A 53 50.62 -14.11 5.97
CA THR A 53 49.91 -13.13 6.81
C THR A 53 50.35 -11.70 6.49
N THR A 54 51.37 -11.50 5.65
CA THR A 54 51.88 -10.19 5.27
C THR A 54 52.28 -10.17 3.80
N HIS A 55 51.79 -9.19 3.05
CA HIS A 55 52.08 -9.02 1.63
C HIS A 55 52.54 -7.58 1.34
N HIS A 56 53.52 -7.43 0.45
CA HIS A 56 54.02 -6.14 -0.03
C HIS A 56 53.77 -6.03 -1.53
N GLY A 57 53.18 -4.92 -1.94
CA GLY A 57 52.73 -4.67 -3.31
C GLY A 57 51.23 -4.87 -3.47
N ASP A 58 50.72 -4.45 -4.63
CA ASP A 58 49.29 -4.54 -4.93
C ASP A 58 48.86 -5.97 -5.28
N LEU A 59 47.69 -6.36 -4.79
CA LEU A 59 47.00 -7.58 -5.17
C LEU A 59 46.04 -7.28 -6.32
N VAL A 60 46.47 -7.58 -7.55
CA VAL A 60 45.68 -7.34 -8.77
C VAL A 60 45.11 -8.65 -9.31
N VAL A 61 43.79 -8.74 -9.44
CA VAL A 61 43.08 -9.87 -10.06
C VAL A 61 42.18 -9.40 -11.20
N SER A 62 42.10 -10.19 -12.27
CA SER A 62 41.35 -9.83 -13.49
C SER A 62 40.71 -11.05 -14.14
N GLY A 63 39.80 -10.82 -15.08
CA GLY A 63 39.13 -11.90 -15.81
C GLY A 63 38.27 -12.73 -14.87
N SER A 64 38.39 -14.05 -14.90
CA SER A 64 37.64 -14.94 -14.01
C SER A 64 38.41 -15.33 -12.73
N ASP A 65 39.54 -14.68 -12.46
CA ASP A 65 40.41 -15.05 -11.34
C ASP A 65 39.80 -14.70 -9.98
N LYS A 66 40.27 -15.40 -8.94
CA LYS A 66 39.79 -15.22 -7.57
C LYS A 66 40.93 -14.91 -6.62
N LEU A 67 40.77 -13.84 -5.84
CA LEU A 67 41.57 -13.57 -4.64
C LEU A 67 40.79 -14.04 -3.41
N VAL A 68 41.42 -14.84 -2.55
CA VAL A 68 40.79 -15.36 -1.33
C VAL A 68 41.66 -15.07 -0.12
N ILE A 69 41.12 -14.30 0.83
CA ILE A 69 41.71 -14.03 2.14
C ILE A 69 40.76 -14.65 3.17
N ARG A 70 41.18 -15.75 3.81
CA ARG A 70 40.28 -16.52 4.67
C ARG A 70 40.98 -17.07 5.90
N ASN A 71 40.30 -17.02 7.05
CA ASN A 71 40.76 -17.59 8.33
C ASN A 71 42.15 -17.08 8.75
N VAL A 72 42.40 -15.78 8.58
CA VAL A 72 43.73 -15.21 8.72
C VAL A 72 43.69 -13.73 9.14
N ASP A 73 44.72 -13.30 9.88
CA ASP A 73 45.07 -11.89 10.02
C ASP A 73 46.08 -11.55 8.91
N PHE A 74 45.65 -10.75 7.95
CA PHE A 74 46.39 -10.43 6.73
C PHE A 74 46.72 -8.93 6.66
N THR A 75 48.00 -8.62 6.70
CA THR A 75 48.52 -7.26 6.53
C THR A 75 48.97 -7.03 5.09
N LEU A 76 48.42 -6.00 4.45
CA LEU A 76 48.72 -5.64 3.07
C LEU A 76 49.37 -4.25 3.01
N TYR A 77 50.63 -4.20 2.60
CA TYR A 77 51.32 -2.97 2.19
C TYR A 77 51.08 -2.74 0.70
N GLY A 78 49.89 -2.26 0.35
CA GLY A 78 49.44 -2.07 -1.02
C GLY A 78 47.91 -2.04 -1.13
N SER A 79 47.41 -2.10 -2.36
CA SER A 79 45.98 -2.08 -2.67
C SER A 79 45.46 -3.42 -3.18
N ILE A 80 44.15 -3.64 -3.09
CA ILE A 80 43.46 -4.73 -3.79
C ILE A 80 42.77 -4.13 -5.02
N VAL A 81 43.01 -4.68 -6.20
CA VAL A 81 42.36 -4.25 -7.45
C VAL A 81 41.76 -5.46 -8.16
N ALA A 82 40.44 -5.45 -8.36
CA ALA A 82 39.72 -6.49 -9.10
C ALA A 82 39.01 -5.91 -10.33
N MET A 83 39.16 -6.57 -11.48
CA MET A 83 38.56 -6.14 -12.76
C MET A 83 38.07 -7.30 -13.63
N ASP A 84 37.34 -7.00 -14.69
CA ASP A 84 36.92 -7.92 -15.77
C ASP A 84 36.23 -9.23 -15.30
N HIS A 85 35.32 -9.15 -14.32
CA HIS A 85 34.60 -10.27 -13.66
C HIS A 85 35.35 -11.03 -12.55
N ALA A 86 36.49 -10.51 -12.08
CA ALA A 86 37.25 -11.16 -11.03
C ALA A 86 36.47 -11.19 -9.70
N GLN A 87 36.84 -12.12 -8.81
CA GLN A 87 36.21 -12.26 -7.49
C GLN A 87 37.20 -12.01 -6.37
N VAL A 88 36.81 -11.20 -5.39
CA VAL A 88 37.55 -11.01 -4.13
C VAL A 88 36.70 -11.58 -3.00
N ILE A 89 37.24 -12.54 -2.25
CA ILE A 89 36.56 -13.21 -1.15
C ILE A 89 37.37 -12.96 0.12
N ILE A 90 36.79 -12.24 1.08
CA ILE A 90 37.36 -12.01 2.41
C ILE A 90 36.42 -12.64 3.43
N ASP A 91 36.85 -13.71 4.09
CA ASP A 91 35.97 -14.58 4.88
C ASP A 91 36.60 -15.01 6.20
N ASN A 92 35.96 -14.67 7.33
CA ASN A 92 36.48 -14.89 8.67
C ASN A 92 37.95 -14.45 8.81
N ALA A 93 38.24 -13.22 8.40
CA ALA A 93 39.59 -12.68 8.33
C ALA A 93 39.67 -11.25 8.88
N ILE A 94 40.87 -10.82 9.27
CA ILE A 94 41.20 -9.42 9.50
C ILE A 94 42.12 -8.97 8.38
N LEU A 95 41.68 -8.01 7.56
CA LEU A 95 42.49 -7.36 6.54
C LEU A 95 42.93 -5.99 7.06
N THR A 96 44.25 -5.79 7.22
CA THR A 96 44.85 -4.49 7.55
C THR A 96 45.54 -3.90 6.33
N LEU A 97 45.03 -2.76 5.85
CA LEU A 97 45.64 -1.97 4.78
C LEU A 97 46.64 -0.97 5.38
N CYS A 98 47.88 -1.06 4.92
CA CYS A 98 48.98 -0.20 5.38
C CYS A 98 49.32 0.88 4.36
N GLU A 99 49.92 1.96 4.86
CA GLU A 99 50.46 3.03 4.03
C GLU A 99 51.76 2.58 3.33
N VAL A 100 51.91 2.97 2.07
CA VAL A 100 53.16 2.82 1.30
C VAL A 100 53.50 4.16 0.67
N ASP A 101 54.70 4.68 0.98
CA ASP A 101 55.24 5.92 0.41
C ASP A 101 54.34 7.16 0.55
N GLY A 102 53.55 7.25 1.63
CA GLY A 102 52.62 8.38 1.87
C GLY A 102 51.16 8.09 1.50
N GLU A 103 50.92 7.05 0.68
CA GLU A 103 49.62 6.71 0.12
C GLU A 103 49.00 5.51 0.86
N MET A 104 47.73 5.64 1.25
CA MET A 104 47.00 4.54 1.88
C MET A 104 46.60 3.50 0.83
N GLY A 105 46.78 2.22 1.15
CA GLY A 105 46.19 1.12 0.39
C GLY A 105 44.66 1.27 0.28
N ASN A 106 44.10 0.92 -0.87
CA ASN A 106 42.65 0.94 -1.11
C ASN A 106 42.14 -0.40 -1.64
N ILE A 107 40.83 -0.54 -1.72
CA ILE A 107 40.17 -1.66 -2.41
C ILE A 107 39.40 -1.08 -3.58
N THR A 108 39.73 -1.50 -4.80
CA THR A 108 39.07 -1.06 -6.02
C THR A 108 38.47 -2.26 -6.77
N ILE A 109 37.14 -2.26 -6.90
CA ILE A 109 36.37 -3.29 -7.62
C ILE A 109 35.68 -2.62 -8.80
N ARG A 110 35.94 -3.11 -10.02
CA ARG A 110 35.43 -2.48 -11.25
C ARG A 110 35.16 -3.51 -12.34
N ASP A 111 34.59 -3.04 -13.45
CA ASP A 111 34.46 -3.81 -14.70
C ASP A 111 33.80 -5.19 -14.47
N HIS A 112 32.62 -5.20 -13.84
CA HIS A 112 31.83 -6.40 -13.49
C HIS A 112 32.47 -7.33 -12.44
N ALA A 113 33.55 -6.92 -11.79
CA ALA A 113 34.13 -7.67 -10.67
C ALA A 113 33.20 -7.69 -9.45
N TYR A 114 33.40 -8.69 -8.58
CA TYR A 114 32.60 -8.94 -7.39
C TYR A 114 33.49 -9.03 -6.15
N ILE A 115 33.03 -8.43 -5.05
CA ILE A 115 33.65 -8.59 -3.74
C ILE A 115 32.64 -9.12 -2.71
N GLU A 116 33.08 -10.08 -1.90
CA GLU A 116 32.35 -10.51 -0.71
C GLU A 116 33.22 -10.40 0.53
N VAL A 117 32.64 -9.82 1.59
CA VAL A 117 33.27 -9.67 2.91
C VAL A 117 32.33 -10.28 3.94
N ILE A 118 32.71 -11.44 4.48
CA ILE A 118 31.87 -12.24 5.36
C ILE A 118 32.56 -12.42 6.72
N ASN A 119 31.88 -12.06 7.81
CA ASN A 119 32.37 -12.21 9.19
C ASN A 119 33.82 -11.72 9.38
N SER A 120 34.16 -10.61 8.74
CA SER A 120 35.54 -10.13 8.61
C SER A 120 35.67 -8.68 9.00
N THR A 121 36.85 -8.29 9.46
CA THR A 121 37.20 -6.91 9.74
C THR A 121 38.14 -6.39 8.67
N ILE A 122 37.82 -5.25 8.07
CA ILE A 122 38.71 -4.51 7.17
C ILE A 122 39.06 -3.19 7.85
N THR A 123 40.34 -2.95 8.04
CA THR A 123 40.84 -1.79 8.77
C THR A 123 42.06 -1.19 8.07
N GLY A 124 42.27 0.10 8.25
CA GLY A 124 43.46 0.82 7.77
C GLY A 124 44.21 1.50 8.92
N GLU A 125 45.52 1.68 8.75
CA GLU A 125 46.34 2.51 9.66
C GLU A 125 45.84 3.97 9.75
N ARG A 126 45.21 4.43 8.67
CA ARG A 126 44.46 5.69 8.53
C ARG A 126 43.19 5.41 7.71
N THR A 127 42.45 6.46 7.36
CA THR A 127 41.31 6.34 6.45
C THR A 127 41.73 5.72 5.12
N PHE A 128 41.10 4.62 4.74
CA PHE A 128 41.24 3.98 3.43
C PHE A 128 39.94 4.07 2.65
N TYR A 129 40.04 3.85 1.33
CA TYR A 129 38.90 3.92 0.44
C TYR A 129 38.52 2.56 -0.12
N LEU A 130 37.22 2.30 -0.18
CA LEU A 130 36.63 1.22 -0.97
C LEU A 130 35.90 1.84 -2.16
N TYR A 131 36.37 1.56 -3.37
CA TYR A 131 35.74 2.00 -4.61
C TYR A 131 35.05 0.83 -5.28
N LEU A 132 33.72 0.91 -5.39
CA LEU A 132 32.93 0.04 -6.25
C LEU A 132 32.54 0.85 -7.49
N LEU A 133 33.08 0.49 -8.66
CA LEU A 133 32.96 1.27 -9.89
C LEU A 133 32.29 0.45 -11.00
N GLY A 134 31.59 1.15 -11.90
CA GLY A 134 30.91 0.54 -13.05
C GLY A 134 29.90 -0.53 -12.63
N ASP A 135 29.74 -1.58 -13.43
CA ASP A 135 28.77 -2.65 -13.17
C ASP A 135 29.26 -3.70 -12.14
N SER A 136 30.07 -3.29 -11.15
CA SER A 136 30.54 -4.17 -10.07
C SER A 136 29.42 -4.53 -9.08
N ARG A 137 29.67 -5.55 -8.25
CA ARG A 137 28.73 -6.01 -7.20
C ARG A 137 29.44 -6.27 -5.88
N ALA A 138 28.73 -6.10 -4.77
CA ALA A 138 29.29 -6.34 -3.45
C ALA A 138 28.30 -6.98 -2.47
N LEU A 139 28.82 -7.87 -1.61
CA LEU A 139 28.11 -8.45 -0.47
C LEU A 139 28.94 -8.28 0.81
N PHE A 140 28.39 -7.57 1.78
CA PHE A 140 28.97 -7.43 3.11
C PHE A 140 28.04 -8.05 4.14
N GLN A 141 28.48 -9.08 4.85
CA GLN A 141 27.66 -9.80 5.82
C GLN A 141 28.45 -10.09 7.09
N GLY A 142 28.02 -9.56 8.24
CA GLY A 142 28.83 -9.66 9.45
C GLY A 142 30.17 -8.92 9.33
N ALA A 143 30.27 -7.98 8.39
CA ALA A 143 31.50 -7.27 8.09
C ALA A 143 31.65 -6.06 9.01
N THR A 144 32.89 -5.76 9.41
CA THR A 144 33.23 -4.53 10.12
C THR A 144 34.27 -3.78 9.31
N PHE A 145 33.93 -2.56 8.89
CA PHE A 145 34.88 -1.65 8.28
C PHE A 145 35.26 -0.58 9.31
N GLU A 146 36.56 -0.33 9.44
CA GLU A 146 37.12 0.64 10.38
C GLU A 146 38.05 1.59 9.62
N ASN A 147 37.96 2.89 9.91
CA ASN A 147 38.70 3.91 9.14
C ASN A 147 38.43 3.79 7.64
N SER A 148 37.18 3.54 7.23
CA SER A 148 36.81 3.40 5.84
C SER A 148 36.03 4.61 5.33
N HIS A 149 36.03 4.77 4.02
CA HIS A 149 35.05 5.57 3.30
C HIS A 149 34.68 4.79 2.03
N GLU A 150 33.41 4.39 1.99
CA GLU A 150 32.83 3.50 1.01
C GLU A 150 32.13 4.28 -0.11
N PHE A 151 32.63 4.12 -1.35
CA PHE A 151 32.08 4.74 -2.55
C PHE A 151 31.36 3.68 -3.40
N TYR A 152 30.02 3.67 -3.31
CA TYR A 152 29.16 2.75 -4.02
C TYR A 152 28.70 3.36 -5.36
N GLY A 153 29.47 3.07 -6.41
CA GLY A 153 29.11 3.27 -7.82
C GLY A 153 28.81 1.96 -8.56
N ALA A 154 28.54 0.88 -7.81
CA ALA A 154 28.26 -0.49 -8.28
C ALA A 154 26.78 -0.70 -8.62
N ALA A 155 26.48 -1.58 -9.57
CA ALA A 155 25.10 -1.90 -9.92
C ALA A 155 24.28 -2.47 -8.75
N GLU A 156 24.89 -3.29 -7.88
CA GLU A 156 24.19 -3.93 -6.75
C GLU A 156 25.11 -4.07 -5.52
N VAL A 157 24.66 -3.55 -4.37
CA VAL A 157 25.38 -3.67 -3.08
C VAL A 157 24.42 -4.15 -2.00
N THR A 158 24.76 -5.24 -1.33
CA THR A 158 24.02 -5.76 -0.18
C THR A 158 24.86 -5.72 1.08
N VAL A 159 24.33 -5.11 2.14
CA VAL A 159 24.98 -5.00 3.46
C VAL A 159 24.03 -5.53 4.52
N GLN A 160 24.49 -6.50 5.31
CA GLN A 160 23.67 -7.17 6.33
C GLN A 160 24.46 -7.40 7.61
N ASN A 161 23.86 -7.12 8.77
CA ASN A 161 24.46 -7.42 10.08
C ASN A 161 25.88 -6.85 10.22
N SER A 162 26.14 -5.65 9.69
CA SER A 162 27.49 -5.12 9.49
C SER A 162 27.69 -3.76 10.17
N ARG A 163 28.93 -3.28 10.20
CA ARG A 163 29.32 -1.95 10.65
C ARG A 163 30.18 -1.27 9.58
N LEU A 164 29.72 -0.13 9.09
CA LEU A 164 30.37 0.70 8.06
C LEU A 164 30.66 2.09 8.63
N VAL A 165 31.57 2.84 8.02
CA VAL A 165 31.90 4.19 8.51
C VAL A 165 31.19 5.27 7.73
N TRP A 166 31.42 5.38 6.42
CA TRP A 166 30.92 6.48 5.60
C TRP A 166 30.54 5.99 4.21
N VAL A 167 29.24 5.98 3.91
CA VAL A 167 28.71 5.43 2.68
C VAL A 167 28.23 6.54 1.73
N ASP A 168 28.85 6.63 0.56
CA ASP A 168 28.40 7.51 -0.54
C ASP A 168 27.96 6.67 -1.75
N CYS A 169 26.68 6.76 -2.10
CA CYS A 169 26.06 6.10 -3.24
C CYS A 169 25.89 7.09 -4.40
N TYR A 170 26.38 6.77 -5.59
CA TYR A 170 26.32 7.65 -6.77
C TYR A 170 26.09 6.87 -8.07
N GLY A 171 25.59 7.54 -9.10
CA GLY A 171 25.19 6.89 -10.35
C GLY A 171 23.82 6.20 -10.27
N SER A 172 23.71 5.03 -10.89
CA SER A 172 22.47 4.23 -10.96
C SER A 172 22.69 2.90 -10.23
N VAL A 173 22.68 2.97 -8.90
CA VAL A 173 23.04 1.86 -8.02
C VAL A 173 21.83 1.39 -7.23
N ASP A 174 21.74 0.08 -6.99
CA ASP A 174 20.76 -0.52 -6.09
C ASP A 174 21.46 -1.01 -4.81
N VAL A 175 21.15 -0.37 -3.69
CA VAL A 175 21.80 -0.62 -2.39
C VAL A 175 20.77 -1.08 -1.37
N SER A 176 21.03 -2.23 -0.74
CA SER A 176 20.22 -2.72 0.39
C SER A 176 21.06 -2.83 1.66
N ILE A 177 20.64 -2.13 2.72
CA ILE A 177 21.30 -2.12 4.02
C ILE A 177 20.29 -2.62 5.07
N ASN A 178 20.65 -3.67 5.80
CA ASN A 178 19.77 -4.26 6.81
C ASN A 178 20.53 -4.61 8.09
N ASN A 179 19.94 -4.30 9.26
CA ASN A 179 20.52 -4.58 10.57
C ASN A 179 21.99 -4.13 10.68
N THR A 180 22.26 -2.89 10.26
CA THR A 180 23.63 -2.37 10.07
C THR A 180 23.79 -1.02 10.74
N ILE A 181 25.00 -0.73 11.20
CA ILE A 181 25.38 0.59 11.71
C ILE A 181 26.24 1.29 10.67
N VAL A 182 25.84 2.48 10.23
CA VAL A 182 26.68 3.42 9.48
C VAL A 182 27.12 4.51 10.46
N GLU A 183 28.40 4.51 10.83
CA GLU A 183 28.91 5.29 11.95
C GLU A 183 28.83 6.82 11.73
N PHE A 184 28.95 7.29 10.49
CA PHE A 184 28.98 8.72 10.15
C PHE A 184 27.85 9.15 9.19
N GLU A 185 28.07 9.13 7.88
CA GLU A 185 27.15 9.64 6.86
C GLU A 185 26.72 8.54 5.90
N LEU A 186 25.45 8.59 5.47
CA LEU A 186 24.95 7.86 4.33
C LEU A 186 24.33 8.85 3.35
N SER A 187 24.96 9.01 2.18
CA SER A 187 24.46 9.87 1.11
C SER A 187 24.14 9.09 -0.17
N ALA A 188 23.09 9.49 -0.87
CA ALA A 188 22.74 9.00 -2.19
C ALA A 188 22.51 10.16 -3.17
N THR A 189 23.09 10.07 -4.36
CA THR A 189 22.99 11.07 -5.45
C THR A 189 22.59 10.44 -6.79
N ASP A 190 22.48 11.26 -7.83
CA ASP A 190 22.17 10.87 -9.21
C ASP A 190 20.86 10.09 -9.31
N ASN A 191 20.87 8.81 -9.66
CA ASN A 191 19.67 7.96 -9.73
C ASN A 191 19.80 6.74 -8.80
N ALA A 192 20.57 6.88 -7.71
CA ALA A 192 20.77 5.81 -6.75
C ALA A 192 19.46 5.46 -6.03
N TYR A 193 19.23 4.17 -5.82
CA TYR A 193 18.17 3.64 -4.99
C TYR A 193 18.77 2.97 -3.76
N VAL A 194 18.42 3.44 -2.57
CA VAL A 194 18.92 2.90 -1.31
C VAL A 194 17.77 2.50 -0.41
N LEU A 195 17.78 1.24 0.03
CA LEU A 195 16.79 0.67 0.93
C LEU A 195 17.44 0.27 2.25
N ILE A 196 17.04 0.93 3.33
CA ILE A 196 17.60 0.81 4.67
C ILE A 196 16.55 0.21 5.59
N ARG A 197 16.89 -0.83 6.34
CA ARG A 197 15.99 -1.46 7.32
C ARG A 197 16.69 -1.74 8.65
N ASN A 198 16.01 -1.52 9.77
CA ASN A 198 16.50 -1.91 11.11
C ASN A 198 17.92 -1.41 11.40
N SER A 199 18.26 -0.19 10.97
CA SER A 199 19.66 0.28 10.93
C SER A 199 19.83 1.64 11.57
N GLU A 200 21.08 1.97 11.89
CA GLU A 200 21.47 3.23 12.49
C GLU A 200 22.37 4.04 11.55
N VAL A 201 22.15 5.35 11.47
CA VAL A 201 23.01 6.28 10.71
C VAL A 201 23.47 7.41 11.63
N GLY A 202 24.78 7.62 11.65
CA GLY A 202 25.43 8.71 12.40
C GLY A 202 25.49 8.47 13.90
N SER A 203 25.47 7.20 14.35
CA SER A 203 25.43 6.86 15.78
C SER A 203 26.76 7.08 16.51
N VAL A 204 27.88 7.12 15.79
CA VAL A 204 29.22 7.38 16.37
C VAL A 204 29.67 8.81 16.08
N TYR A 205 29.53 9.25 14.83
CA TYR A 205 29.82 10.59 14.36
C TYR A 205 28.55 11.19 13.78
N LEU A 206 28.23 12.43 14.15
CA LEU A 206 26.99 13.09 13.69
C LEU A 206 27.06 13.42 12.19
N GLY A 207 26.67 12.46 11.36
CA GLY A 207 26.50 12.61 9.92
C GLY A 207 25.04 12.39 9.49
N PRO A 208 24.62 12.98 8.36
CA PRO A 208 23.24 12.94 7.92
C PRO A 208 22.89 11.63 7.18
N LEU A 209 21.59 11.36 7.11
CA LEU A 209 21.01 10.56 6.03
C LEU A 209 20.58 11.53 4.92
N ARG A 210 21.18 11.43 3.73
CA ARG A 210 21.01 12.45 2.68
C ARG A 210 20.63 11.88 1.33
N ALA A 211 19.52 12.37 0.77
CA ALA A 211 19.16 12.14 -0.63
C ALA A 211 19.31 13.44 -1.46
N GLN A 212 19.99 13.35 -2.61
CA GLN A 212 20.22 14.49 -3.51
C GLN A 212 20.17 14.06 -5.00
N GLY A 213 20.21 15.01 -5.93
CA GLY A 213 20.05 14.72 -7.35
C GLY A 213 18.65 14.15 -7.66
N GLY A 214 18.57 12.96 -8.24
CA GLY A 214 17.34 12.19 -8.45
C GLY A 214 17.28 10.90 -7.62
N ALA A 215 18.09 10.78 -6.56
CA ALA A 215 18.17 9.59 -5.75
C ALA A 215 16.88 9.32 -4.98
N THR A 216 16.64 8.05 -4.65
CA THR A 216 15.56 7.61 -3.77
C THR A 216 16.15 6.84 -2.60
N ILE A 217 15.83 7.28 -1.38
CA ILE A 217 16.15 6.55 -0.15
C ILE A 217 14.85 6.16 0.53
N GLU A 218 14.69 4.87 0.81
CA GLU A 218 13.62 4.33 1.66
C GLU A 218 14.22 3.77 2.95
N ALA A 219 13.82 4.32 4.10
CA ALA A 219 14.26 3.89 5.41
C ALA A 219 13.09 3.39 6.26
N TYR A 220 13.23 2.17 6.79
CA TYR A 220 12.23 1.51 7.64
C TYR A 220 12.85 1.11 8.97
N ASP A 221 12.20 1.44 10.09
CA ASP A 221 12.62 0.99 11.42
C ASP A 221 14.06 1.43 11.75
N CYS A 222 14.41 2.66 11.40
CA CYS A 222 15.78 3.18 11.52
C CYS A 222 15.91 4.27 12.58
N THR A 223 17.14 4.50 13.05
CA THR A 223 17.48 5.68 13.85
C THR A 223 18.54 6.52 13.14
N VAL A 224 18.23 7.80 12.91
CA VAL A 224 19.15 8.78 12.30
C VAL A 224 19.50 9.81 13.37
N PHE A 225 20.73 9.77 13.88
CA PHE A 225 21.13 10.48 15.10
C PHE A 225 21.38 11.99 14.91
N PHE A 226 21.56 12.45 13.67
CA PHE A 226 21.78 13.86 13.38
C PHE A 226 20.59 14.49 12.66
N LYS A 227 20.49 14.27 11.34
CA LYS A 227 19.39 14.78 10.52
C LYS A 227 19.19 13.95 9.27
N ALA A 228 17.96 13.94 8.77
CA ALA A 228 17.59 13.39 7.49
C ALA A 228 17.25 14.54 6.52
N ASP A 229 18.03 14.69 5.44
CA ASP A 229 17.85 15.80 4.49
C ASP A 229 17.67 15.34 3.04
N CYS A 230 16.85 16.09 2.29
CA CYS A 230 16.50 15.80 0.90
C CYS A 230 16.52 17.07 0.05
N ARG A 231 17.09 17.01 -1.16
CA ARG A 231 17.23 18.16 -2.07
C ARG A 231 17.09 17.79 -3.55
N ASP A 232 17.11 18.80 -4.42
CA ASP A 232 17.01 18.66 -5.88
C ASP A 232 15.70 17.98 -6.34
N ASN A 233 15.79 16.80 -6.95
CA ASN A 233 14.67 15.96 -7.39
C ASN A 233 14.58 14.64 -6.60
N ALA A 234 15.30 14.55 -5.48
CA ALA A 234 15.40 13.32 -4.71
C ALA A 234 14.11 13.00 -3.94
N THR A 235 13.94 11.73 -3.57
CA THR A 235 12.84 11.28 -2.71
C THR A 235 13.40 10.59 -1.48
N LEU A 236 12.91 10.98 -0.32
CA LEU A 236 13.27 10.37 0.95
C LEU A 236 12.01 9.87 1.66
N MET A 237 11.95 8.59 1.96
CA MET A 237 10.80 7.96 2.62
C MET A 237 11.25 7.45 3.99
N LEU A 238 10.69 8.01 5.05
CA LEU A 238 11.05 7.78 6.43
C LEU A 238 9.87 7.13 7.15
N TYR A 239 9.95 5.82 7.34
CA TYR A 239 8.91 5.01 7.93
C TYR A 239 9.37 4.39 9.23
N ASN A 240 8.74 4.77 10.34
CA ASN A 240 9.21 4.43 11.67
C ASN A 240 10.69 4.81 11.86
N VAL A 241 11.04 6.04 11.48
CA VAL A 241 12.41 6.55 11.57
C VAL A 241 12.49 7.65 12.62
N SER A 242 13.25 7.40 13.67
CA SER A 242 13.56 8.44 14.66
C SER A 242 14.66 9.34 14.12
N SER A 243 14.40 10.65 14.06
CA SER A 243 15.44 11.65 13.73
C SER A 243 15.21 12.98 14.45
N PRO A 244 16.25 13.64 14.99
CA PRO A 244 16.12 14.96 15.60
C PRO A 244 15.71 16.07 14.62
N SER A 245 16.00 15.91 13.33
CA SER A 245 15.67 16.89 12.29
C SER A 245 15.38 16.22 10.95
N VAL A 246 14.30 16.67 10.30
CA VAL A 246 13.90 16.25 8.95
C VAL A 246 13.77 17.51 8.09
N GLU A 247 14.63 17.66 7.09
CA GLU A 247 14.82 18.91 6.35
C GLU A 247 14.68 18.71 4.83
N LEU A 248 13.71 19.39 4.23
CA LEU A 248 13.64 19.55 2.78
C LEU A 248 14.41 20.82 2.39
N ILE A 249 15.47 20.69 1.61
CA ILE A 249 16.33 21.83 1.23
C ILE A 249 15.82 22.42 -0.09
N PRO A 250 15.46 23.72 -0.14
CA PRO A 250 15.02 24.35 -1.37
C PRO A 250 16.16 24.47 -2.39
N PRO A 251 15.85 24.42 -3.70
CA PRO A 251 16.85 24.52 -4.75
C PRO A 251 17.47 25.92 -4.83
N SER A 252 18.61 26.04 -5.51
CA SER A 252 19.25 27.34 -5.70
C SER A 252 18.37 28.28 -6.53
N PRO A 253 18.53 29.62 -6.42
CA PRO A 253 17.78 30.56 -7.25
C PRO A 253 17.94 30.25 -8.76
N GLY A 254 16.82 29.98 -9.43
CA GLY A 254 16.79 29.62 -10.85
C GLY A 254 16.74 28.11 -11.15
N GLU A 255 16.83 27.26 -10.14
CA GLU A 255 16.72 25.80 -10.26
C GLU A 255 15.34 25.31 -9.85
N VAL A 256 14.77 24.37 -10.61
CA VAL A 256 13.50 23.73 -10.28
C VAL A 256 13.80 22.39 -9.60
N GLY A 257 13.48 22.30 -8.30
CA GLY A 257 13.54 21.06 -7.54
C GLY A 257 12.17 20.40 -7.40
N LYS A 258 12.15 19.07 -7.38
CA LYS A 258 10.96 18.24 -7.14
C LYS A 258 11.11 17.36 -5.90
N ALA A 259 12.07 17.69 -5.03
CA ALA A 259 12.37 16.93 -3.83
C ALA A 259 11.13 16.71 -2.96
N ARG A 260 11.04 15.52 -2.37
CA ARG A 260 9.96 15.14 -1.44
C ARG A 260 10.49 14.34 -0.27
N ILE A 261 9.90 14.56 0.90
CA ILE A 261 10.08 13.72 2.08
C ILE A 261 8.72 13.20 2.53
N TYR A 262 8.63 11.90 2.71
CA TYR A 262 7.47 11.22 3.29
C TYR A 262 7.83 10.78 4.70
N VAL A 263 7.00 11.10 5.69
CA VAL A 263 7.18 10.66 7.07
C VAL A 263 5.96 9.84 7.47
N GLY A 264 6.17 8.64 8.01
CA GLY A 264 5.09 7.75 8.44
C GLY A 264 5.47 6.85 9.62
N TRP A 265 4.45 6.32 10.27
CA TRP A 265 4.54 5.56 11.51
C TRP A 265 3.63 4.33 11.49
N HIS A 266 3.90 3.39 12.40
CA HIS A 266 3.03 2.24 12.62
C HIS A 266 1.77 2.65 13.40
N LEU A 267 0.62 2.23 12.88
CA LEU A 267 -0.65 2.25 13.59
C LEU A 267 -1.08 0.80 13.84
N ASN A 268 -1.05 0.39 15.10
CA ASN A 268 -1.54 -0.89 15.56
C ASN A 268 -3.01 -0.75 16.00
N VAL A 269 -3.91 -1.33 15.24
CA VAL A 269 -5.35 -1.30 15.51
C VAL A 269 -5.76 -2.61 16.16
N SER A 270 -6.23 -2.54 17.41
CA SER A 270 -6.77 -3.69 18.14
C SER A 270 -8.29 -3.59 18.20
N VAL A 271 -8.99 -4.60 17.69
CA VAL A 271 -10.47 -4.62 17.62
C VAL A 271 -11.03 -5.55 18.68
N PHE A 272 -12.03 -5.08 19.42
CA PHE A 272 -12.64 -5.79 20.54
C PHE A 272 -14.13 -6.01 20.33
N LEU A 273 -14.60 -7.17 20.78
CA LEU A 273 -16.01 -7.48 20.95
C LEU A 273 -16.25 -7.85 22.41
N SER A 274 -17.05 -7.06 23.11
CA SER A 274 -17.35 -7.27 24.54
C SER A 274 -16.09 -7.47 25.40
N GLY A 275 -15.05 -6.67 25.13
CA GLY A 275 -13.77 -6.71 25.84
C GLY A 275 -12.84 -7.87 25.47
N GLN A 276 -13.16 -8.66 24.45
CA GLN A 276 -12.26 -9.70 23.91
C GLN A 276 -11.72 -9.28 22.53
N PRO A 277 -10.41 -9.42 22.28
CA PRO A 277 -9.85 -9.12 20.96
C PRO A 277 -10.35 -10.12 19.92
N ILE A 278 -10.66 -9.65 18.72
CA ILE A 278 -11.26 -10.49 17.66
C ILE A 278 -10.40 -10.56 16.41
N SER A 279 -10.17 -11.78 15.95
CA SER A 279 -9.45 -12.10 14.70
C SER A 279 -10.39 -12.02 13.50
N GLY A 280 -9.90 -11.54 12.36
CA GLY A 280 -10.67 -11.44 11.12
C GLY A 280 -11.68 -10.28 11.08
N ALA A 281 -11.57 -9.28 11.96
CA ALA A 281 -12.30 -8.03 11.83
C ALA A 281 -11.72 -7.21 10.68
N GLU A 282 -12.57 -6.66 9.82
CA GLU A 282 -12.14 -5.74 8.76
C GLU A 282 -11.87 -4.37 9.36
N VAL A 283 -10.70 -3.82 9.10
CA VAL A 283 -10.29 -2.48 9.51
C VAL A 283 -10.06 -1.63 8.27
N LYS A 284 -10.69 -0.46 8.22
CA LYS A 284 -10.49 0.57 7.19
C LYS A 284 -10.12 1.88 7.87
N VAL A 285 -9.02 2.48 7.42
CA VAL A 285 -8.52 3.76 7.93
C VAL A 285 -8.68 4.83 6.87
N TYR A 286 -9.25 5.96 7.23
CA TYR A 286 -9.55 7.07 6.33
C TYR A 286 -8.80 8.33 6.75
N PHE A 287 -8.30 9.08 5.78
CA PHE A 287 -7.85 10.46 6.00
C PHE A 287 -9.03 11.34 6.42
N GLY A 288 -8.76 12.48 7.06
CA GLY A 288 -9.80 13.44 7.44
C GLY A 288 -10.68 13.97 6.28
N ASN A 289 -10.25 13.83 5.03
CA ASN A 289 -11.05 14.16 3.83
C ASN A 289 -12.01 13.02 3.38
N GLY A 290 -12.02 11.88 4.08
CA GLY A 290 -12.85 10.70 3.79
C GLY A 290 -12.26 9.73 2.77
N SER A 291 -11.08 9.99 2.21
CA SER A 291 -10.40 9.03 1.32
C SER A 291 -9.73 7.91 2.11
N LEU A 292 -9.71 6.69 1.54
CA LEU A 292 -9.13 5.51 2.17
C LEU A 292 -7.60 5.63 2.23
N ALA A 293 -7.02 5.50 3.42
CA ALA A 293 -5.59 5.51 3.68
C ALA A 293 -4.99 4.10 3.72
N GLY A 294 -5.74 3.13 4.25
CA GLY A 294 -5.32 1.74 4.33
C GLY A 294 -6.46 0.84 4.81
N GLU A 295 -6.35 -0.46 4.54
CA GLU A 295 -7.30 -1.46 4.99
C GLU A 295 -6.63 -2.82 5.22
N GLY A 296 -7.25 -3.65 6.04
CA GLY A 296 -6.78 -5.00 6.31
C GLY A 296 -7.70 -5.77 7.25
N LEU A 297 -7.30 -6.99 7.59
CA LEU A 297 -8.00 -7.83 8.56
C LEU A 297 -7.16 -8.00 9.82
N THR A 298 -7.77 -8.00 10.99
CA THR A 298 -7.06 -8.31 12.24
C THR A 298 -6.54 -9.75 12.24
N GLY A 299 -5.35 -9.94 12.79
CA GLY A 299 -4.71 -11.23 12.95
C GLY A 299 -5.24 -12.03 14.15
N PRO A 300 -4.60 -13.17 14.49
CA PRO A 300 -5.06 -14.08 15.56
C PRO A 300 -5.12 -13.47 16.96
N ASN A 301 -4.36 -12.40 17.21
CA ASN A 301 -4.36 -11.63 18.47
C ASN A 301 -5.41 -10.50 18.47
N GLY A 302 -6.21 -10.39 17.42
CA GLY A 302 -7.21 -9.35 17.22
C GLY A 302 -6.66 -7.97 16.91
N SER A 303 -5.42 -7.88 16.41
CA SER A 303 -4.82 -6.62 16.00
C SER A 303 -4.32 -6.63 14.55
N LEU A 304 -4.21 -5.44 13.97
CA LEU A 304 -3.68 -5.18 12.64
C LEU A 304 -2.65 -4.05 12.74
N ASP A 305 -1.43 -4.31 12.30
CA ASP A 305 -0.41 -3.27 12.15
C ASP A 305 -0.40 -2.74 10.71
N MET A 306 -0.37 -1.42 10.56
CA MET A 306 -0.26 -0.76 9.26
C MET A 306 0.69 0.44 9.32
N LEU A 307 1.34 0.72 8.21
CA LEU A 307 2.19 1.89 8.06
C LEU A 307 1.44 3.02 7.36
N LEU A 308 1.28 4.15 8.05
CA LEU A 308 0.51 5.31 7.57
C LEU A 308 1.34 6.60 7.64
N LEU A 309 1.00 7.58 6.82
CA LEU A 309 1.75 8.85 6.74
C LEU A 309 1.37 9.80 7.89
N GLU A 310 2.35 10.43 8.51
CA GLU A 310 2.13 11.61 9.35
C GLU A 310 2.00 12.87 8.49
N ARG A 311 2.91 13.02 7.53
CA ARG A 311 3.05 14.24 6.72
C ARG A 311 3.90 14.02 5.47
N VAL A 312 3.79 14.96 4.55
CA VAL A 312 4.64 15.05 3.35
C VAL A 312 5.24 16.45 3.25
N LEU A 313 6.56 16.53 3.12
CA LEU A 313 7.28 17.77 2.78
C LEU A 313 7.55 17.78 1.28
N TYR A 314 7.25 18.89 0.60
CA TYR A 314 7.45 19.02 -0.85
C TYR A 314 7.73 20.47 -1.26
N LEU A 315 8.28 20.63 -2.46
CA LEU A 315 8.55 21.96 -3.02
C LEU A 315 7.36 22.47 -3.84
N LYS A 316 6.97 23.72 -3.57
CA LYS A 316 6.05 24.52 -4.40
C LYS A 316 6.59 25.93 -4.53
N ASP A 317 6.79 26.40 -5.76
CA ASP A 317 7.31 27.75 -6.05
C ASP A 317 8.59 28.09 -5.26
N HIS A 318 9.56 27.17 -5.25
CA HIS A 318 10.84 27.24 -4.50
C HIS A 318 10.70 27.34 -2.97
N SER A 319 9.49 27.17 -2.44
CA SER A 319 9.22 27.14 -1.00
C SER A 319 8.92 25.72 -0.55
N VAL A 320 9.31 25.42 0.69
CA VAL A 320 8.96 24.16 1.35
C VAL A 320 7.51 24.27 1.83
N MET A 321 6.70 23.30 1.40
CA MET A 321 5.33 23.10 1.84
C MET A 321 5.26 21.82 2.68
N GLU A 322 4.28 21.77 3.58
CA GLU A 322 3.98 20.63 4.42
C GLU A 322 2.49 20.32 4.33
N ASP A 323 2.17 19.09 3.92
CA ASP A 323 0.81 18.56 3.94
C ASP A 323 0.70 17.60 5.15
N PRO A 324 -0.01 17.99 6.23
CA PRO A 324 -0.25 17.10 7.37
C PRO A 324 -1.32 16.05 6.99
N LEU A 325 -0.99 14.78 7.23
CA LEU A 325 -1.84 13.62 6.92
C LEU A 325 -2.18 12.78 8.17
N ARG A 326 -1.72 13.20 9.35
CA ARG A 326 -1.76 12.45 10.61
C ARG A 326 -3.13 12.25 11.25
N ASP A 327 -4.18 12.96 10.83
CA ASP A 327 -5.51 12.85 11.44
C ASP A 327 -6.35 11.78 10.72
N TYR A 328 -6.58 10.66 11.41
CA TYR A 328 -7.21 9.47 10.84
C TYR A 328 -8.50 9.08 11.56
N ILE A 329 -9.46 8.55 10.78
CA ILE A 329 -10.67 7.87 11.26
C ILE A 329 -10.48 6.38 10.99
N VAL A 330 -10.52 5.57 12.04
CA VAL A 330 -10.40 4.11 11.99
C VAL A 330 -11.78 3.51 12.13
N ARG A 331 -12.19 2.67 11.20
CA ARG A 331 -13.45 1.93 11.24
C ARG A 331 -13.16 0.44 11.25
N ALA A 332 -13.79 -0.27 12.17
CA ALA A 332 -13.74 -1.72 12.23
C ALA A 332 -15.13 -2.31 11.97
N SER A 333 -15.20 -3.48 11.35
CA SER A 333 -16.43 -4.24 11.22
C SER A 333 -16.21 -5.74 11.33
N HIS A 334 -17.16 -6.44 11.92
CA HIS A 334 -17.15 -7.90 12.03
C HIS A 334 -18.58 -8.42 12.22
N GLU A 335 -19.00 -9.40 11.40
CA GLU A 335 -20.32 -10.05 11.50
C GLU A 335 -21.51 -9.07 11.61
N GLY A 336 -21.44 -7.92 10.90
CA GLY A 336 -22.50 -6.90 10.89
C GLY A 336 -22.45 -5.90 12.05
N LEU A 337 -21.49 -6.03 12.95
CA LEU A 337 -21.16 -5.05 13.99
C LEU A 337 -20.13 -4.06 13.46
N GLU A 338 -20.16 -2.82 13.93
CA GLU A 338 -19.24 -1.76 13.54
C GLU A 338 -18.64 -1.06 14.76
N GLY A 339 -17.44 -0.51 14.60
CA GLY A 339 -16.77 0.33 15.58
C GLY A 339 -16.02 1.47 14.88
N GLU A 340 -15.86 2.60 15.56
CA GLU A 340 -15.13 3.76 15.03
C GLU A 340 -14.25 4.38 16.11
N ALA A 341 -13.04 4.79 15.73
CA ALA A 341 -12.13 5.57 16.57
C ALA A 341 -11.42 6.64 15.75
N GLN A 342 -10.91 7.67 16.42
CA GLN A 342 -10.06 8.69 15.82
C GLN A 342 -8.65 8.61 16.40
N VAL A 343 -7.65 8.85 15.56
CA VAL A 343 -6.24 8.84 15.99
C VAL A 343 -5.46 9.94 15.27
N VAL A 344 -4.59 10.62 16.01
CA VAL A 344 -3.59 11.55 15.48
C VAL A 344 -2.26 10.82 15.49
N LEU A 345 -1.70 10.51 14.32
CA LEU A 345 -0.50 9.68 14.14
C LEU A 345 0.76 10.56 14.00
N ASP A 346 1.40 10.88 15.12
CA ASP A 346 2.66 11.63 15.22
C ASP A 346 3.85 10.80 15.76
N ASP A 347 3.59 9.55 16.10
CA ASP A 347 4.55 8.49 16.44
C ASP A 347 3.90 7.11 16.18
N ASN A 348 4.57 6.03 16.56
CA ASN A 348 3.93 4.71 16.54
C ASN A 348 2.80 4.66 17.58
N LYS A 349 1.58 4.36 17.13
CA LYS A 349 0.39 4.36 18.00
C LYS A 349 -0.35 3.04 18.02
N GLU A 350 -0.96 2.79 19.17
CA GLU A 350 -2.00 1.79 19.31
C GLU A 350 -3.36 2.48 19.42
N VAL A 351 -4.36 1.93 18.73
CA VAL A 351 -5.75 2.36 18.84
C VAL A 351 -6.64 1.16 19.11
N HIS A 352 -7.54 1.32 20.06
CA HIS A 352 -8.54 0.32 20.40
C HIS A 352 -9.88 0.69 19.75
N VAL A 353 -10.51 -0.27 19.10
CA VAL A 353 -11.83 -0.10 18.49
C VAL A 353 -12.77 -1.15 19.07
N ASP A 354 -13.72 -0.71 19.90
CA ASP A 354 -14.80 -1.56 20.37
C ASP A 354 -15.89 -1.64 19.29
N LEU A 355 -16.29 -2.87 18.95
CA LEU A 355 -17.47 -3.08 18.14
C LEU A 355 -18.73 -2.85 18.96
N LEU A 356 -19.70 -2.19 18.34
CA LEU A 356 -20.98 -1.80 18.91
C LEU A 356 -22.12 -2.44 18.12
N SER A 357 -23.33 -2.37 18.70
CA SER A 357 -24.51 -3.02 18.13
C SER A 357 -24.97 -2.36 16.83
N THR A 358 -25.60 -3.17 15.99
CA THR A 358 -26.27 -2.74 14.77
C THR A 358 -27.75 -3.08 14.87
N LEU A 359 -28.61 -2.10 14.63
CA LEU A 359 -30.06 -2.28 14.51
C LEU A 359 -30.48 -2.19 13.04
N THR A 360 -31.04 -3.27 12.54
CA THR A 360 -31.72 -3.34 11.25
C THR A 360 -33.22 -3.18 11.47
N VAL A 361 -33.80 -2.16 10.85
CA VAL A 361 -35.24 -1.91 10.89
C VAL A 361 -35.83 -2.21 9.53
N ARG A 362 -36.77 -3.15 9.45
CA ARG A 362 -37.49 -3.48 8.22
C ARG A 362 -38.91 -2.93 8.28
N CYS A 363 -39.27 -2.05 7.36
CA CYS A 363 -40.60 -1.48 7.26
C CYS A 363 -41.45 -2.28 6.27
N LEU A 364 -42.59 -2.77 6.76
CA LEU A 364 -43.57 -3.51 5.96
C LEU A 364 -44.85 -2.68 5.84
N ASP A 365 -45.55 -2.74 4.72
CA ASP A 365 -46.88 -2.14 4.57
C ASP A 365 -47.98 -3.02 5.22
N GLY A 366 -49.23 -2.70 4.93
CA GLY A 366 -50.40 -3.40 5.43
C GLY A 366 -50.66 -4.78 4.83
N ASP A 367 -50.00 -5.17 3.74
CA ASP A 367 -50.06 -6.52 3.19
C ASP A 367 -48.85 -7.39 3.58
N GLY A 368 -47.82 -6.76 4.14
CA GLY A 368 -46.60 -7.42 4.61
C GLY A 368 -45.45 -7.33 3.61
N GLU A 369 -45.60 -6.59 2.51
CA GLU A 369 -44.54 -6.28 1.56
C GLU A 369 -43.60 -5.20 2.09
N ALA A 370 -42.34 -5.25 1.63
CA ALA A 370 -41.30 -4.35 2.11
C ALA A 370 -41.37 -3.00 1.39
N VAL A 371 -41.26 -1.90 2.13
CA VAL A 371 -41.42 -0.55 1.58
C VAL A 371 -40.11 0.25 1.64
N GLY A 372 -39.60 0.61 0.47
CA GLY A 372 -38.46 1.53 0.33
C GLY A 372 -38.82 3.00 0.47
N GLY A 373 -37.87 3.82 0.91
CA GLY A 373 -38.04 5.26 1.09
C GLY A 373 -38.78 5.69 2.37
N VAL A 374 -39.03 4.77 3.30
CA VAL A 374 -39.57 5.08 4.64
C VAL A 374 -38.47 5.72 5.48
N LYS A 375 -38.73 6.93 5.99
CA LYS A 375 -37.82 7.63 6.89
C LYS A 375 -38.00 7.14 8.32
N VAL A 376 -37.04 6.37 8.79
CA VAL A 376 -36.96 5.86 10.16
C VAL A 376 -36.11 6.82 11.00
N VAL A 377 -36.64 7.23 12.15
CA VAL A 377 -35.97 8.10 13.12
C VAL A 377 -35.74 7.33 14.41
N LEU A 378 -34.49 7.31 14.89
CA LEU A 378 -34.08 6.64 16.12
C LEU A 378 -33.75 7.67 17.20
N LYS A 379 -34.52 7.68 18.30
CA LYS A 379 -34.28 8.52 19.49
C LYS A 379 -33.59 7.71 20.59
N PRO A 380 -32.79 8.34 21.47
CA PRO A 380 -32.55 9.78 21.57
C PRO A 380 -31.50 10.34 20.60
N LEU A 381 -30.81 9.49 19.83
CA LEU A 381 -29.75 9.92 18.91
C LEU A 381 -30.19 10.95 17.86
N GLY A 382 -31.47 10.94 17.48
CA GLY A 382 -31.99 11.79 16.41
C GLY A 382 -31.50 11.37 15.03
N ALA A 383 -30.93 10.17 14.91
CA ALA A 383 -30.47 9.62 13.64
C ALA A 383 -31.66 9.36 12.72
N GLU A 384 -31.54 9.75 11.45
CA GLU A 384 -32.53 9.48 10.41
C GLU A 384 -31.93 8.59 9.33
N ARG A 385 -32.69 7.59 8.88
CA ARG A 385 -32.34 6.69 7.78
C ARG A 385 -33.55 6.48 6.88
N LEU A 386 -33.32 6.36 5.58
CA LEU A 386 -34.34 5.92 4.63
C LEU A 386 -34.21 4.41 4.45
N THR A 387 -35.33 3.71 4.32
CA THR A 387 -35.30 2.30 3.93
C THR A 387 -34.87 2.13 2.47
N ASP A 388 -34.11 1.08 2.19
CA ASP A 388 -33.73 0.62 0.85
C ASP A 388 -34.89 -0.09 0.13
N ASP A 389 -34.64 -0.61 -1.07
CA ASP A 389 -35.66 -1.30 -1.90
C ASP A 389 -36.15 -2.61 -1.24
N GLU A 390 -35.38 -3.18 -0.31
CA GLU A 390 -35.77 -4.32 0.53
C GLU A 390 -36.49 -3.90 1.83
N GLY A 391 -36.79 -2.61 1.97
CA GLY A 391 -37.48 -2.01 3.09
C GLY A 391 -36.65 -1.89 4.36
N LYS A 392 -35.31 -1.95 4.28
CA LYS A 392 -34.41 -1.96 5.45
C LYS A 392 -33.70 -0.63 5.67
N ALA A 393 -33.60 -0.24 6.93
CA ALA A 393 -32.79 0.89 7.40
C ALA A 393 -31.83 0.42 8.49
N TYR A 394 -30.56 0.85 8.41
CA TYR A 394 -29.48 0.40 9.27
C TYR A 394 -29.00 1.52 10.21
N PHE A 395 -28.99 1.23 11.50
CA PHE A 395 -28.41 2.07 12.54
C PHE A 395 -27.25 1.31 13.19
N THR A 396 -26.03 1.76 12.94
CA THR A 396 -24.79 1.16 13.47
C THR A 396 -24.23 2.00 14.61
N LEU A 397 -23.18 1.51 15.27
CA LEU A 397 -22.50 2.18 16.39
C LEU A 397 -23.41 2.44 17.60
N LEU A 398 -24.31 1.50 17.90
CA LEU A 398 -25.25 1.63 19.01
C LEU A 398 -24.66 1.10 20.31
N GLU A 399 -24.57 1.98 21.31
CA GLU A 399 -24.29 1.59 22.69
C GLU A 399 -25.52 0.91 23.33
N ALA A 400 -25.27 0.16 24.40
CA ALA A 400 -26.35 -0.40 25.21
C ALA A 400 -27.23 0.70 25.81
N GLY A 401 -28.55 0.55 25.69
CA GLY A 401 -29.51 1.54 26.14
C GLY A 401 -30.89 1.38 25.50
N SER A 402 -31.78 2.26 25.93
CA SER A 402 -33.17 2.32 25.48
C SER A 402 -33.32 3.31 24.32
N TYR A 403 -33.94 2.87 23.25
CA TYR A 403 -34.18 3.64 22.04
C TYR A 403 -35.66 3.65 21.65
N GLU A 404 -36.06 4.63 20.83
CA GLU A 404 -37.42 4.69 20.27
C GLU A 404 -37.35 4.90 18.75
N LEU A 405 -38.06 4.04 18.00
CA LEU A 405 -38.25 4.17 16.56
C LEU A 405 -39.53 4.92 16.21
N THR A 406 -39.46 5.81 15.24
CA THR A 406 -40.65 6.37 14.57
C THR A 406 -40.43 6.41 13.06
N ALA A 407 -41.38 5.89 12.30
CA ALA A 407 -41.30 5.84 10.84
C ALA A 407 -42.24 6.86 10.19
N TYR A 408 -41.74 7.51 9.14
CA TYR A 408 -42.48 8.49 8.33
C TYR A 408 -42.38 8.14 6.85
N TYR A 409 -43.49 8.18 6.14
CA TYR A 409 -43.53 8.00 4.70
C TYR A 409 -44.31 9.16 4.07
N MET A 410 -43.72 9.80 3.05
CA MET A 410 -44.25 11.02 2.44
C MET A 410 -44.58 12.15 3.44
N GLY A 411 -43.82 12.25 4.54
CA GLY A 411 -44.05 13.23 5.61
C GLY A 411 -45.19 12.89 6.57
N VAL A 412 -45.90 11.78 6.35
CA VAL A 412 -46.91 11.24 7.25
C VAL A 412 -46.28 10.20 8.15
N ARG A 413 -46.64 10.22 9.42
CA ARG A 413 -46.17 9.23 10.38
C ARG A 413 -46.90 7.90 10.17
N VAL A 414 -46.15 6.83 9.89
CA VAL A 414 -46.71 5.52 9.53
C VAL A 414 -46.53 4.44 10.59
N ALA A 415 -45.55 4.57 11.50
CA ALA A 415 -45.34 3.62 12.61
C ALA A 415 -44.69 4.28 13.85
N GLY A 416 -44.70 3.57 14.99
CA GLY A 416 -44.08 3.95 16.28
C GLY A 416 -45.00 4.71 17.25
N PRO A 417 -44.49 5.31 18.35
CA PRO A 417 -43.11 5.18 18.78
C PRO A 417 -42.96 3.76 19.32
N GLU A 418 -41.93 3.06 18.88
CA GLU A 418 -41.67 1.69 19.29
C GLU A 418 -40.38 1.63 20.10
N ALA A 419 -40.48 1.14 21.33
CA ALA A 419 -39.35 1.06 22.24
C ALA A 419 -38.48 -0.17 21.91
N ILE A 420 -37.17 0.04 21.89
CA ILE A 420 -36.16 -1.00 21.66
C ILE A 420 -35.12 -0.90 22.77
N GLU A 421 -34.77 -2.05 23.35
CA GLU A 421 -33.69 -2.15 24.32
C GLU A 421 -32.50 -2.87 23.70
N ILE A 422 -31.36 -2.19 23.66
CA ILE A 422 -30.06 -2.78 23.30
C ILE A 422 -29.38 -3.14 24.61
N THR A 423 -29.25 -4.44 24.90
CA THR A 423 -28.69 -4.94 26.17
C THR A 423 -27.24 -5.38 26.05
N ASP A 424 -26.90 -5.98 24.91
CA ASP A 424 -25.62 -6.61 24.62
C ASP A 424 -25.12 -6.17 23.24
N VAL A 425 -23.83 -6.37 22.98
CA VAL A 425 -23.26 -6.09 21.65
C VAL A 425 -23.70 -7.19 20.69
N SER A 426 -24.68 -6.90 19.84
CA SER A 426 -25.21 -7.84 18.84
C SER A 426 -25.93 -7.12 17.69
N THR A 427 -26.31 -7.89 16.68
CA THR A 427 -27.21 -7.42 15.62
C THR A 427 -28.66 -7.61 16.05
N TYR A 428 -29.46 -6.55 15.98
CA TYR A 428 -30.88 -6.54 16.31
C TYR A 428 -31.69 -6.34 15.04
N ASP A 429 -32.72 -7.16 14.86
CA ASP A 429 -33.68 -7.04 13.75
C ASP A 429 -35.06 -6.67 14.29
N VAL A 430 -35.67 -5.61 13.75
CA VAL A 430 -37.02 -5.17 14.11
C VAL A 430 -37.85 -4.97 12.85
N GLU A 431 -39.04 -5.56 12.84
CA GLU A 431 -40.03 -5.33 11.79
C GLU A 431 -41.07 -4.31 12.25
N LEU A 432 -41.21 -3.20 11.52
CA LEU A 432 -42.22 -2.17 11.75
C LEU A 432 -43.37 -2.34 10.76
N SER A 433 -44.54 -2.74 11.27
CA SER A 433 -45.79 -2.69 10.51
C SER A 433 -46.21 -1.23 10.32
N CYS A 434 -46.04 -0.74 9.10
CA CYS A 434 -46.36 0.62 8.72
C CYS A 434 -47.80 0.69 8.24
N SER A 435 -48.50 1.76 8.65
CA SER A 435 -49.83 2.10 8.13
C SER A 435 -49.71 2.69 6.71
N ILE A 436 -49.27 1.84 5.78
CA ILE A 436 -49.13 2.08 4.35
C ILE A 436 -50.01 1.04 3.65
N TYR A 437 -50.79 1.45 2.67
CA TYR A 437 -51.73 0.56 1.98
C TYR A 437 -51.89 0.96 0.51
N ASP A 438 -52.41 0.02 -0.26
CA ASP A 438 -52.79 0.26 -1.65
C ASP A 438 -54.22 0.80 -1.75
N LEU A 439 -54.39 1.77 -2.64
CA LEU A 439 -55.69 2.32 -2.97
C LEU A 439 -56.14 1.86 -4.35
N VAL A 440 -57.12 0.97 -4.36
CA VAL A 440 -57.82 0.58 -5.58
C VAL A 440 -59.04 1.47 -5.80
N VAL A 441 -59.09 2.15 -6.94
CA VAL A 441 -60.21 3.00 -7.36
C VAL A 441 -60.91 2.35 -8.55
N LEU A 442 -62.22 2.14 -8.43
CA LEU A 442 -63.09 1.69 -9.51
C LEU A 442 -63.99 2.85 -9.98
N VAL A 443 -63.90 3.21 -11.26
CA VAL A 443 -64.68 4.29 -11.87
C VAL A 443 -65.81 3.70 -12.70
N LEU A 444 -67.04 3.97 -12.27
CA LEU A 444 -68.27 3.48 -12.89
C LEU A 444 -69.14 4.64 -13.38
N SER A 445 -69.91 4.40 -14.44
CA SER A 445 -70.99 5.28 -14.87
C SER A 445 -72.19 5.21 -13.91
N ALA A 446 -73.15 6.13 -14.05
CA ALA A 446 -74.40 6.08 -13.28
C ALA A 446 -75.21 4.78 -13.51
N GLY A 447 -74.99 4.09 -14.63
CA GLY A 447 -75.59 2.79 -14.95
C GLY A 447 -74.84 1.59 -14.36
N GLY A 448 -73.70 1.81 -13.70
CA GLY A 448 -72.86 0.74 -13.14
C GLY A 448 -71.78 0.20 -14.08
N GLU A 449 -71.78 0.61 -15.36
CA GLU A 449 -70.76 0.19 -16.33
C GLU A 449 -69.38 0.81 -16.05
N PRO A 450 -68.28 0.05 -16.16
CA PRO A 450 -66.93 0.57 -15.94
C PRO A 450 -66.50 1.58 -17.00
N ILE A 451 -65.73 2.60 -16.59
CA ILE A 451 -65.23 3.64 -17.47
C ILE A 451 -63.71 3.51 -17.59
N GLY A 452 -63.24 2.95 -18.71
CA GLY A 452 -61.83 2.91 -19.06
C GLY A 452 -61.32 4.23 -19.67
N GLY A 453 -60.04 4.55 -19.41
CA GLY A 453 -59.41 5.78 -19.86
C GLY A 453 -59.84 7.04 -19.09
N ALA A 454 -60.50 6.88 -17.94
CA ALA A 454 -60.79 7.98 -17.03
C ALA A 454 -59.49 8.42 -16.33
N ARG A 455 -59.21 9.72 -16.33
CA ARG A 455 -58.07 10.32 -15.64
C ARG A 455 -58.38 10.48 -14.17
N VAL A 456 -57.59 9.84 -13.32
CA VAL A 456 -57.72 9.86 -11.87
C VAL A 456 -56.51 10.57 -11.28
N LYS A 457 -56.74 11.65 -10.54
CA LYS A 457 -55.73 12.40 -9.79
C LYS A 457 -55.92 12.18 -8.30
N LEU A 458 -54.86 11.76 -7.63
CA LEU A 458 -54.79 11.64 -6.18
C LEU A 458 -53.93 12.76 -5.62
N MET A 459 -54.47 13.49 -4.66
CA MET A 459 -53.80 14.62 -3.99
C MET A 459 -53.93 14.46 -2.48
N PHE A 460 -52.95 14.98 -1.74
CA PHE A 460 -53.16 15.26 -0.31
C PHE A 460 -54.30 16.28 -0.12
N VAL A 461 -54.93 16.27 1.06
CA VAL A 461 -56.00 17.23 1.40
C VAL A 461 -55.57 18.70 1.33
N ASN A 462 -54.28 19.00 1.40
CA ASN A 462 -53.72 20.34 1.20
C ASN A 462 -53.62 20.76 -0.28
N GLY A 463 -54.00 19.88 -1.21
CA GLY A 463 -53.96 20.12 -2.66
C GLY A 463 -52.67 19.68 -3.35
N THR A 464 -51.67 19.16 -2.62
CA THR A 464 -50.44 18.65 -3.24
C THR A 464 -50.74 17.40 -4.08
N PRO A 465 -50.45 17.40 -5.39
CA PRO A 465 -50.63 16.21 -6.23
C PRO A 465 -49.62 15.13 -5.87
N ILE A 466 -50.08 13.87 -5.87
CA ILE A 466 -49.29 12.69 -5.57
C ILE A 466 -49.15 11.85 -6.83
N TYR A 467 -50.29 11.36 -7.35
CA TYR A 467 -50.34 10.48 -8.51
C TYR A 467 -51.41 10.96 -9.51
N GLU A 468 -51.16 10.69 -10.79
CA GLU A 468 -52.11 10.83 -11.88
C GLU A 468 -51.99 9.60 -12.78
N SER A 469 -53.10 8.89 -13.00
CA SER A 469 -53.12 7.71 -13.86
C SER A 469 -54.47 7.57 -14.57
N LEU A 470 -54.52 6.69 -15.57
CA LEU A 470 -55.73 6.39 -16.33
C LEU A 470 -56.30 5.04 -15.86
N THR A 471 -57.62 4.94 -15.78
CA THR A 471 -58.27 3.66 -15.54
C THR A 471 -58.08 2.70 -16.70
N ASP A 472 -57.92 1.42 -16.39
CA ASP A 472 -57.88 0.32 -17.36
C ASP A 472 -59.28 0.06 -17.99
N PRO A 473 -59.42 -0.87 -18.95
CA PRO A 473 -60.73 -1.19 -19.55
C PRO A 473 -61.79 -1.70 -18.57
N SER A 474 -61.41 -2.18 -17.38
CA SER A 474 -62.31 -2.57 -16.29
C SER A 474 -62.71 -1.39 -15.40
N GLY A 475 -62.24 -0.18 -15.71
CA GLY A 475 -62.47 1.02 -14.91
C GLY A 475 -61.64 1.09 -13.64
N ARG A 476 -60.64 0.21 -13.48
CA ARG A 476 -59.80 0.11 -12.28
C ARG A 476 -58.52 0.93 -12.46
N VAL A 477 -58.09 1.57 -11.38
CA VAL A 477 -56.73 2.10 -11.23
C VAL A 477 -56.28 1.81 -9.80
N GLU A 478 -54.99 1.54 -9.64
CA GLU A 478 -54.38 1.19 -8.36
C GLU A 478 -53.24 2.17 -8.09
N PHE A 479 -53.20 2.66 -6.86
CA PHE A 479 -52.13 3.50 -6.34
C PHE A 479 -51.49 2.76 -5.18
N GLU A 480 -50.28 2.27 -5.42
CA GLU A 480 -49.55 1.48 -4.45
C GLU A 480 -48.88 2.36 -3.40
N ASN A 481 -48.65 1.79 -2.22
CA ASN A 481 -47.82 2.37 -1.17
C ASN A 481 -48.24 3.79 -0.76
N LEU A 482 -49.48 3.94 -0.27
CA LEU A 482 -49.99 5.21 0.26
C LEU A 482 -50.06 5.19 1.79
N PRO A 483 -49.54 6.21 2.49
CA PRO A 483 -49.69 6.28 3.93
C PRO A 483 -51.16 6.42 4.33
N ALA A 484 -51.54 5.92 5.50
CA ALA A 484 -52.88 6.02 6.07
C ALA A 484 -53.23 7.47 6.41
N ALA A 485 -53.78 8.16 5.43
CA ALA A 485 -54.08 9.58 5.49
C ALA A 485 -55.38 9.91 4.75
N SER A 486 -55.76 11.17 4.79
CA SER A 486 -56.89 11.67 4.00
C SER A 486 -56.40 12.25 2.67
N TYR A 487 -57.08 11.85 1.60
CA TYR A 487 -56.74 12.22 0.22
C TYR A 487 -57.94 12.83 -0.49
N LYS A 488 -57.66 13.74 -1.43
CA LYS A 488 -58.62 14.24 -2.39
C LYS A 488 -58.41 13.49 -3.72
N LEU A 489 -59.43 12.78 -4.15
CA LEU A 489 -59.50 12.08 -5.43
C LEU A 489 -60.31 12.92 -6.42
N ALA A 490 -59.76 13.19 -7.60
CA ALA A 490 -60.47 13.86 -8.70
C ALA A 490 -60.46 12.97 -9.94
N VAL A 491 -61.62 12.82 -10.60
CA VAL A 491 -61.80 11.95 -11.76
C VAL A 491 -62.39 12.75 -12.92
N GLU A 492 -61.77 12.63 -14.09
CA GLU A 492 -62.21 13.24 -15.35
C GLU A 492 -62.28 12.18 -16.46
N ALA A 493 -63.42 12.09 -17.15
CA ALA A 493 -63.59 11.18 -18.28
C ALA A 493 -64.30 11.89 -19.45
N ARG A 494 -63.90 11.59 -20.68
CA ARG A 494 -64.47 12.24 -21.87
C ARG A 494 -65.96 11.91 -21.98
N GLY A 495 -66.79 12.96 -22.07
CA GLY A 495 -68.25 12.80 -22.14
C GLY A 495 -68.95 12.70 -20.78
N TYR A 496 -68.20 12.81 -19.68
CA TYR A 496 -68.73 12.78 -18.31
C TYR A 496 -68.40 14.09 -17.58
N LYS A 497 -69.23 14.44 -16.59
CA LYS A 497 -68.91 15.53 -15.67
C LYS A 497 -67.83 15.05 -14.68
N GLY A 498 -66.82 15.86 -14.42
CA GLY A 498 -65.79 15.54 -13.43
C GLY A 498 -66.37 15.33 -12.03
N ALA A 499 -65.74 14.47 -11.25
CA ALA A 499 -66.11 14.14 -9.89
C ALA A 499 -64.93 14.32 -8.94
N GLU A 500 -65.19 14.80 -7.73
CA GLU A 500 -64.20 14.90 -6.66
C GLU A 500 -64.72 14.25 -5.39
N ARG A 501 -63.84 13.58 -4.64
CA ARG A 501 -64.17 12.94 -3.37
C ARG A 501 -62.99 12.99 -2.42
N THR A 502 -63.25 13.30 -1.15
CA THR A 502 -62.28 13.07 -0.08
C THR A 502 -62.46 11.66 0.46
N ILE A 503 -61.35 10.92 0.55
CA ILE A 503 -61.31 9.57 1.09
C ILE A 503 -60.30 9.53 2.25
N LYS A 504 -60.50 8.59 3.15
CA LYS A 504 -59.55 8.27 4.23
C LYS A 504 -59.11 6.83 4.04
N LEU A 505 -57.80 6.63 3.92
CA LEU A 505 -57.20 5.30 4.06
C LEU A 505 -57.15 4.92 5.53
#